data_AF-A0A523W7H6-F1
#
_entry.id   AF-A0A523W7H6-F1
#
_cell.length_a   1.000
_cell.length_b   1.000
_cell.length_c   1.000
_cell.angle_alpha   90.00
_cell.angle_beta   90.00
_cell.angle_gamma   90.00
#
_symmetry.space_group_name_H-M   'P 1'
#
loop_
_entity.id
_entity.type
_entity.pdbx_description
1 polymer ?
#
loop_
_entity_poly.entity_id
_entity_poly.type
_entity_poly.pdbx_seq_one_letter_code
_entity_poly.pdbx_strand_id
1 'polypeptide(L)'
;MTKIVQGASLIKGLFSKVIPSTYRQDPTLRTAIYKWLLIGLLIRLAFMPFTIYFPDLMGIYWRSSWPIYQGIYWIGGGQLAIHYFHTFFLWIYKPLMPYFNAIYYDPHLHGFMGLKKFEIFVTNPYVFRTLFLFKVPYLIFDLGCAFLFLHILKDTKKGLGAFKFWIANPIVIFCTYIAARYESVAIFFILLSLYYAKNNSLRKSLLSLGISIVLRFYSLMVLPFFIIVRGKKTWGRMKLALWGILPLVVLTILTRSFRQPGVGASLIRYPHMKYLLDMKFPLAYSDVVFVFVVGYTLVLLFSSYFSEYSFGRLWKPMLVALLIFFATSHFHVQYLMWLIPFLTFQVVEDRRFFRLFVVQVLAFIPYTFQWDRHFFGFLFTPLHFPYFAMEVINPKKFIGQFFPFGDFLGIFRSIFSAVSLWMIYLILREFFEKEREKGKDEA
;
A
#
# COMPACT_ATOMS: atom_id res chain seq x y z
N MET A 1 -7.16 -42.21 -5.31
CA MET A 1 -6.07 -41.83 -4.38
C MET A 1 -4.84 -41.22 -5.07
N THR A 2 -4.43 -41.68 -6.25
CA THR A 2 -3.21 -41.22 -6.97
C THR A 2 -3.19 -39.73 -7.35
N LYS A 3 -4.33 -39.13 -7.74
CA LYS A 3 -4.42 -37.69 -8.07
C LYS A 3 -4.30 -36.76 -6.86
N ILE A 4 -4.72 -37.23 -5.67
CA ILE A 4 -4.62 -36.45 -4.41
C ILE A 4 -3.15 -36.41 -3.95
N VAL A 5 -2.43 -37.52 -4.10
CA VAL A 5 -0.99 -37.59 -3.77
C VAL A 5 -0.15 -36.74 -4.73
N GLN A 6 -0.48 -36.71 -6.03
CA GLN A 6 0.18 -35.81 -6.99
C GLN A 6 -0.10 -34.34 -6.72
N GLY A 7 -1.34 -33.98 -6.36
CA GLY A 7 -1.67 -32.60 -5.96
C GLY A 7 -0.88 -32.16 -4.72
N ALA A 8 -0.77 -33.03 -3.71
CA ALA A 8 0.00 -32.76 -2.51
C ALA A 8 1.50 -32.59 -2.77
N SER A 9 2.10 -33.37 -3.68
CA SER A 9 3.53 -33.23 -4.02
C SER A 9 3.83 -31.93 -4.78
N LEU A 10 2.91 -31.49 -5.65
CA LEU A 10 3.04 -30.29 -6.45
C LEU A 10 2.91 -29.02 -5.58
N ILE A 11 1.96 -29.02 -4.64
CA ILE A 11 1.82 -27.98 -3.61
C ILE A 11 3.09 -27.93 -2.74
N LYS A 12 3.61 -29.08 -2.30
CA LYS A 12 4.84 -29.17 -1.51
C LYS A 12 6.04 -28.59 -2.27
N GLY A 13 6.15 -28.88 -3.57
CA GLY A 13 7.19 -28.33 -4.45
C GLY A 13 7.11 -26.80 -4.60
N LEU A 14 5.90 -26.24 -4.76
CA LEU A 14 5.70 -24.80 -4.90
C LEU A 14 6.02 -24.04 -3.60
N PHE A 15 5.49 -24.51 -2.47
CA PHE A 15 5.80 -23.94 -1.15
C PHE A 15 7.28 -24.05 -0.79
N SER A 16 7.96 -25.11 -1.24
CA SER A 16 9.40 -25.25 -1.04
C SER A 16 10.21 -24.14 -1.74
N LYS A 17 9.71 -23.54 -2.81
CA LYS A 17 10.40 -22.44 -3.50
C LYS A 17 10.11 -21.06 -2.89
N VAL A 18 8.98 -20.90 -2.20
CA VAL A 18 8.53 -19.63 -1.60
C VAL A 18 9.28 -19.29 -0.31
N ILE A 19 9.67 -20.30 0.49
CA ILE A 19 10.47 -20.08 1.70
C ILE A 19 11.95 -20.32 1.37
N PRO A 20 12.86 -19.37 1.62
CA PRO A 20 14.29 -19.56 1.36
C PRO A 20 14.83 -20.80 2.07
N SER A 21 15.79 -21.50 1.46
CA SER A 21 16.36 -22.75 1.97
C SER A 21 16.89 -22.62 3.41
N THR A 22 17.50 -21.47 3.74
CA THR A 22 18.03 -21.16 5.08
C THR A 22 16.98 -21.28 6.18
N TYR A 23 15.73 -20.89 5.91
CA TYR A 23 14.64 -21.02 6.88
C TYR A 23 14.00 -22.41 6.88
N ARG A 24 14.10 -23.16 5.77
CA ARG A 24 13.52 -24.51 5.65
C ARG A 24 14.34 -25.57 6.36
N GLN A 25 15.65 -25.39 6.39
CA GLN A 25 16.61 -26.30 7.00
C GLN A 25 16.55 -26.25 8.54
N ASP A 26 16.20 -25.10 9.12
CA ASP A 26 16.00 -24.94 10.56
C ASP A 26 14.54 -25.24 10.96
N PRO A 27 14.27 -26.34 11.70
CA PRO A 27 12.91 -26.71 12.10
C PRO A 27 12.22 -25.65 12.98
N THR A 28 12.98 -24.89 13.78
CA THR A 28 12.43 -23.89 14.69
C THR A 28 11.95 -22.66 13.93
N LEU A 29 12.76 -22.17 12.98
CA LEU A 29 12.39 -21.05 12.10
C LEU A 29 11.21 -21.43 11.20
N ARG A 30 11.22 -22.64 10.65
CA ARG A 30 10.14 -23.16 9.82
C ARG A 30 8.81 -23.23 10.58
N THR A 31 8.81 -23.79 11.79
CA THR A 31 7.62 -23.85 12.66
C THR A 31 7.13 -22.45 13.01
N ALA A 32 8.03 -21.51 13.29
CA ALA A 32 7.66 -20.13 13.54
C ALA A 32 6.99 -19.47 12.33
N ILE A 33 7.52 -19.65 11.12
CA ILE A 33 6.91 -19.13 9.89
C ILE A 33 5.50 -19.69 9.72
N TYR A 34 5.31 -21.01 9.83
CA TYR A 34 3.98 -21.61 9.67
C TYR A 34 2.99 -21.18 10.73
N LYS A 35 3.41 -21.09 12.01
CA LYS A 35 2.57 -20.59 13.10
C LYS A 35 2.08 -19.17 12.81
N TRP A 36 2.99 -18.26 12.45
CA TRP A 36 2.61 -16.88 12.19
C TRP A 36 1.83 -16.71 10.89
N LEU A 37 2.16 -17.49 9.85
CA LEU A 37 1.37 -17.54 8.63
C LEU A 37 -0.07 -17.97 8.91
N LEU A 38 -0.26 -19.02 9.73
CA LEU A 38 -1.59 -19.49 10.11
C LEU A 38 -2.37 -18.43 10.88
N ILE A 39 -1.76 -17.86 11.94
CA ILE A 39 -2.38 -16.78 12.73
C ILE A 39 -2.80 -15.62 11.81
N GLY A 40 -1.87 -15.16 10.97
CA GLY A 40 -2.10 -14.08 10.03
C GLY A 40 -3.20 -14.36 9.02
N LEU A 41 -3.22 -15.59 8.49
CA LEU A 41 -4.22 -16.03 7.53
C LEU A 41 -5.60 -16.11 8.16
N LEU A 42 -5.72 -16.69 9.36
CA LEU A 42 -6.99 -16.78 10.08
C LEU A 42 -7.58 -15.39 10.34
N ILE A 43 -6.77 -14.43 10.78
CA ILE A 43 -7.21 -13.05 10.99
C ILE A 43 -7.73 -12.43 9.68
N ARG A 44 -7.00 -12.61 8.57
CA ARG A 44 -7.39 -12.06 7.26
C ARG A 44 -8.68 -12.69 6.75
N LEU A 45 -8.76 -14.02 6.79
CA LEU A 45 -9.94 -14.77 6.37
C LEU A 45 -11.17 -14.42 7.20
N ALA A 46 -10.99 -14.08 8.49
CA ALA A 46 -12.08 -13.60 9.34
C ALA A 46 -12.67 -12.25 8.87
N PHE A 47 -11.87 -11.33 8.31
CA PHE A 47 -12.38 -10.04 7.83
C PHE A 47 -12.82 -10.06 6.35
N MET A 48 -12.24 -10.93 5.53
CA MET A 48 -12.47 -10.95 4.09
C MET A 48 -13.96 -10.95 3.67
N PRO A 49 -14.84 -11.81 4.23
CA PRO A 49 -16.24 -11.83 3.82
C PRO A 49 -17.09 -10.71 4.42
N PHE A 50 -16.71 -10.14 5.56
CA PHE A 50 -17.64 -9.34 6.39
C PHE A 50 -17.43 -7.82 6.34
N THR A 51 -16.30 -7.34 5.83
CA THR A 51 -15.98 -5.92 5.85
C THR A 51 -16.00 -5.25 4.47
N ILE A 52 -16.30 -3.96 4.39
CA ILE A 52 -16.24 -3.21 3.13
C ILE A 52 -16.08 -1.70 3.33
N TYR A 53 -15.09 -1.08 2.68
CA TYR A 53 -15.13 0.36 2.42
C TYR A 53 -15.63 0.59 0.99
N PHE A 54 -16.94 0.84 0.89
CA PHE A 54 -17.65 0.78 -0.38
C PHE A 54 -17.19 1.78 -1.46
N PRO A 55 -16.82 3.05 -1.17
CA PRO A 55 -16.51 4.01 -2.23
C PRO A 55 -15.34 3.55 -3.10
N ASP A 56 -14.37 2.89 -2.46
CA ASP A 56 -13.15 2.45 -3.09
C ASP A 56 -13.25 1.02 -3.66
N LEU A 57 -13.71 0.05 -2.87
CA LEU A 57 -13.74 -1.36 -3.30
C LEU A 57 -14.77 -1.57 -4.41
N MET A 58 -16.01 -1.16 -4.16
CA MET A 58 -17.05 -1.39 -5.14
C MET A 58 -16.81 -0.49 -6.37
N GLY A 59 -16.28 0.73 -6.19
CA GLY A 59 -15.94 1.63 -7.29
C GLY A 59 -14.91 1.04 -8.27
N ILE A 60 -13.87 0.35 -7.76
CA ILE A 60 -12.91 -0.34 -8.63
C ILE A 60 -13.55 -1.54 -9.33
N TYR A 61 -14.30 -2.38 -8.61
CA TYR A 61 -14.89 -3.60 -9.14
C TYR A 61 -16.04 -3.35 -10.12
N TRP A 62 -16.83 -2.29 -9.93
CA TRP A 62 -17.86 -1.86 -10.86
C TRP A 62 -17.29 -1.47 -12.22
N ARG A 63 -16.21 -0.67 -12.24
CA ARG A 63 -15.53 -0.32 -13.50
C ARG A 63 -14.86 -1.53 -14.14
N SER A 64 -14.26 -2.38 -13.31
CA SER A 64 -13.59 -3.60 -13.78
C SER A 64 -14.53 -4.69 -14.28
N SER A 65 -15.82 -4.62 -13.95
CA SER A 65 -16.82 -5.58 -14.43
C SER A 65 -17.28 -5.31 -15.85
N TRP A 66 -17.17 -4.09 -16.33
CA TRP A 66 -17.61 -3.67 -17.66
C TRP A 66 -17.12 -4.60 -18.80
N PRO A 67 -15.83 -4.99 -18.89
CA PRO A 67 -15.38 -5.86 -19.97
C PRO A 67 -15.93 -7.28 -19.88
N ILE A 68 -16.12 -7.80 -18.65
CA ILE A 68 -16.47 -9.21 -18.41
C ILE A 68 -17.97 -9.48 -18.56
N TYR A 69 -18.77 -8.47 -18.19
CA TYR A 69 -20.19 -8.60 -17.97
C TYR A 69 -21.04 -7.78 -18.94
N GLN A 70 -20.48 -6.72 -19.51
CA GLN A 70 -21.19 -5.81 -20.42
C GLN A 70 -20.54 -5.73 -21.81
N GLY A 71 -19.39 -6.40 -22.03
CA GLY A 71 -18.63 -6.29 -23.28
C GLY A 71 -18.00 -4.91 -23.50
N ILE A 72 -17.95 -4.09 -22.46
CA ILE A 72 -17.42 -2.73 -22.48
C ILE A 72 -15.94 -2.77 -22.09
N TYR A 73 -15.06 -2.75 -23.08
CA TYR A 73 -13.61 -2.82 -22.86
C TYR A 73 -12.98 -1.49 -22.48
N TRP A 74 -13.70 -0.37 -22.64
CA TRP A 74 -13.23 0.95 -22.26
C TRP A 74 -13.56 1.21 -20.78
N ILE A 75 -12.55 1.24 -19.91
CA ILE A 75 -12.79 1.41 -18.47
C ILE A 75 -12.62 2.89 -18.04
N GLY A 76 -11.93 3.71 -18.85
CA GLY A 76 -11.69 5.12 -18.58
C GLY A 76 -10.93 5.40 -17.27
N GLY A 77 -10.45 6.63 -17.10
CA GLY A 77 -9.83 7.09 -15.85
C GLY A 77 -8.34 6.75 -15.69
N GLY A 78 -7.66 7.45 -14.78
CA GLY A 78 -6.21 7.35 -14.60
C GLY A 78 -5.70 6.19 -13.75
N GLN A 79 -6.54 5.18 -13.52
CA GLN A 79 -6.20 3.95 -12.79
C GLN A 79 -6.41 2.69 -13.67
N LEU A 80 -6.10 2.81 -14.96
CA LEU A 80 -6.42 1.77 -15.94
C LEU A 80 -5.74 0.42 -15.66
N ALA A 81 -4.45 0.43 -15.28
CA ALA A 81 -3.72 -0.81 -15.03
C ALA A 81 -4.35 -1.63 -13.90
N ILE A 82 -4.76 -0.96 -12.83
CA ILE A 82 -5.41 -1.63 -11.72
C ILE A 82 -6.85 -2.05 -12.08
N HIS A 83 -7.55 -1.32 -12.94
CA HIS A 83 -8.85 -1.78 -13.43
C HIS A 83 -8.73 -3.10 -14.19
N TYR A 84 -7.79 -3.22 -15.13
CA TYR A 84 -7.58 -4.47 -15.85
C TYR A 84 -7.05 -5.60 -14.96
N PHE A 85 -6.25 -5.28 -13.95
CA PHE A 85 -5.88 -6.25 -12.92
C PHE A 85 -7.12 -6.87 -12.27
N HIS A 86 -8.08 -6.06 -11.83
CA HIS A 86 -9.32 -6.58 -11.25
C HIS A 86 -10.23 -7.26 -12.27
N THR A 87 -10.26 -6.78 -13.52
CA THR A 87 -10.97 -7.41 -14.64
C THR A 87 -10.46 -8.84 -14.87
N PHE A 88 -9.14 -9.05 -14.83
CA PHE A 88 -8.53 -10.38 -14.95
C PHE A 88 -9.01 -11.32 -13.84
N PHE A 89 -9.05 -10.86 -12.58
CA PHE A 89 -9.57 -11.69 -11.50
C PHE A 89 -11.09 -11.91 -11.59
N LEU A 90 -11.87 -10.92 -12.01
CA LEU A 90 -13.30 -11.11 -12.27
C LEU A 90 -13.56 -12.13 -13.38
N TRP A 91 -12.72 -12.18 -14.41
CA TRP A 91 -12.80 -13.20 -15.46
C TRP A 91 -12.60 -14.61 -14.87
N ILE A 92 -11.60 -14.79 -14.01
CA ILE A 92 -11.36 -16.05 -13.29
C ILE A 92 -12.55 -16.39 -12.38
N TYR A 93 -13.12 -15.40 -11.69
CA TYR A 93 -14.20 -15.60 -10.72
C TYR A 93 -15.60 -15.67 -11.34
N LYS A 94 -15.75 -15.40 -12.64
CA LYS A 94 -17.05 -15.42 -13.34
C LYS A 94 -17.86 -16.70 -13.08
N PRO A 95 -17.28 -17.92 -13.13
CA PRO A 95 -18.02 -19.14 -12.81
C PRO A 95 -18.49 -19.23 -11.35
N LEU A 96 -17.82 -18.54 -10.42
CA LEU A 96 -18.16 -18.53 -8.99
C LEU A 96 -19.15 -17.41 -8.62
N MET A 97 -19.41 -16.47 -9.53
CA MET A 97 -20.30 -15.34 -9.35
C MET A 97 -21.24 -15.14 -10.55
N PRO A 98 -22.05 -16.14 -10.94
CA PRO A 98 -22.97 -16.01 -12.08
C PRO A 98 -24.04 -14.91 -11.87
N TYR A 99 -24.31 -14.57 -10.61
CA TYR A 99 -25.26 -13.56 -10.16
C TYR A 99 -24.71 -12.13 -10.21
N PHE A 100 -23.43 -11.92 -10.57
CA PHE A 100 -22.77 -10.61 -10.47
C PHE A 100 -23.45 -9.51 -11.29
N ASN A 101 -24.03 -9.86 -12.44
CA ASN A 101 -24.82 -8.95 -13.26
C ASN A 101 -25.99 -8.35 -12.48
N ALA A 102 -26.72 -9.17 -11.73
CA ALA A 102 -27.86 -8.72 -10.93
C ALA A 102 -27.47 -7.80 -9.77
N ILE A 103 -26.20 -7.81 -9.35
CA ILE A 103 -25.69 -6.96 -8.25
C ILE A 103 -25.32 -5.56 -8.73
N TYR A 104 -24.72 -5.44 -9.92
CA TYR A 104 -24.13 -4.20 -10.40
C TYR A 104 -24.84 -3.57 -11.60
N TYR A 105 -25.73 -4.31 -12.27
CA TYR A 105 -26.45 -3.85 -13.45
C TYR A 105 -27.94 -3.64 -13.12
N ASP A 106 -28.22 -2.55 -12.41
CA ASP A 106 -29.55 -1.94 -12.45
C ASP A 106 -29.53 -0.85 -13.54
N PRO A 107 -30.19 -1.06 -14.69
CA PRO A 107 -30.22 -0.10 -15.80
C PRO A 107 -30.88 1.24 -15.41
N HIS A 108 -31.64 1.31 -14.32
CA HIS A 108 -32.24 2.54 -13.83
C HIS A 108 -31.31 3.35 -12.90
N LEU A 109 -30.17 2.79 -12.49
CA LEU A 109 -29.20 3.45 -11.63
C LEU A 109 -27.95 3.86 -12.44
N HIS A 110 -28.11 4.84 -13.33
CA HIS A 110 -26.97 5.49 -14.00
C HIS A 110 -26.15 6.33 -13.02
N GLY A 111 -24.81 6.35 -13.15
CA GLY A 111 -23.92 7.23 -12.37
C GLY A 111 -23.16 6.58 -11.21
N PHE A 112 -22.45 7.43 -10.44
CA PHE A 112 -21.53 7.07 -9.34
C PHE A 112 -22.17 6.15 -8.28
N MET A 113 -21.32 5.56 -7.45
CA MET A 113 -21.72 4.64 -6.40
C MET A 113 -22.43 5.34 -5.23
N GLY A 114 -23.75 5.48 -5.35
CA GLY A 114 -24.60 6.03 -4.29
C GLY A 114 -24.97 5.00 -3.22
N LEU A 115 -25.56 5.50 -2.12
CA LEU A 115 -25.98 4.69 -0.97
C LEU A 115 -26.98 3.58 -1.35
N LYS A 116 -27.91 3.83 -2.28
CA LYS A 116 -28.87 2.81 -2.74
C LYS A 116 -28.19 1.62 -3.42
N LYS A 117 -27.18 1.86 -4.26
CA LYS A 117 -26.39 0.77 -4.88
C LYS A 117 -25.60 0.00 -3.82
N PHE A 118 -25.07 0.71 -2.84
CA PHE A 118 -24.36 0.11 -1.74
C PHE A 118 -25.27 -0.79 -0.90
N GLU A 119 -26.48 -0.34 -0.55
CA GLU A 119 -27.49 -1.12 0.15
C GLU A 119 -27.85 -2.40 -0.61
N ILE A 120 -28.22 -2.30 -1.89
CA ILE A 120 -28.53 -3.46 -2.74
C ILE A 120 -27.37 -4.47 -2.76
N PHE A 121 -26.14 -3.98 -2.83
CA PHE A 121 -24.96 -4.84 -2.81
C PHE A 121 -24.80 -5.57 -1.47
N VAL A 122 -24.90 -4.86 -0.35
CA VAL A 122 -24.62 -5.45 0.97
C VAL A 122 -25.76 -6.31 1.51
N THR A 123 -26.99 -6.11 1.04
CA THR A 123 -28.14 -6.98 1.36
C THR A 123 -28.25 -8.19 0.43
N ASN A 124 -27.37 -8.32 -0.57
CA ASN A 124 -27.40 -9.45 -1.49
C ASN A 124 -27.08 -10.77 -0.74
N PRO A 125 -27.84 -11.87 -0.97
CA PRO A 125 -27.60 -13.17 -0.31
C PRO A 125 -26.18 -13.73 -0.51
N TYR A 126 -25.47 -13.29 -1.55
CA TYR A 126 -24.13 -13.73 -1.88
C TYR A 126 -23.02 -12.71 -1.55
N VAL A 127 -23.34 -11.64 -0.80
CA VAL A 127 -22.38 -10.57 -0.46
C VAL A 127 -21.09 -11.11 0.15
N PHE A 128 -21.16 -12.05 1.08
CA PHE A 128 -19.99 -12.61 1.76
C PHE A 128 -19.05 -13.34 0.79
N ARG A 129 -19.62 -14.09 -0.15
CA ARG A 129 -18.86 -14.78 -1.20
C ARG A 129 -18.20 -13.78 -2.13
N THR A 130 -18.94 -12.76 -2.55
CA THR A 130 -18.42 -11.72 -3.45
C THR A 130 -17.29 -10.92 -2.79
N LEU A 131 -17.47 -10.48 -1.53
CA LEU A 131 -16.45 -9.76 -0.77
C LEU A 131 -15.21 -10.61 -0.51
N PHE A 132 -15.40 -11.90 -0.21
CA PHE A 132 -14.31 -12.84 -0.06
C PHE A 132 -13.48 -12.90 -1.36
N LEU A 133 -14.13 -13.17 -2.49
CA LEU A 133 -13.47 -13.26 -3.80
C LEU A 133 -12.79 -11.95 -4.19
N PHE A 134 -13.40 -10.80 -3.89
CA PHE A 134 -12.81 -9.49 -4.15
C PHE A 134 -11.48 -9.26 -3.42
N LYS A 135 -11.26 -9.89 -2.27
CA LYS A 135 -10.03 -9.71 -1.47
C LYS A 135 -9.01 -10.81 -1.68
N VAL A 136 -9.35 -11.91 -2.37
CA VAL A 136 -8.39 -12.98 -2.71
C VAL A 136 -7.17 -12.46 -3.48
N PRO A 137 -7.30 -11.57 -4.49
CA PRO A 137 -6.12 -11.00 -5.15
C PRO A 137 -5.22 -10.28 -4.15
N TYR A 138 -5.81 -9.52 -3.22
CA TYR A 138 -5.05 -8.74 -2.25
C TYR A 138 -4.30 -9.64 -1.27
N LEU A 139 -4.91 -10.77 -0.89
CA LEU A 139 -4.28 -11.80 -0.06
C LEU A 139 -3.03 -12.39 -0.71
N ILE A 140 -3.09 -12.69 -2.02
CA ILE A 140 -1.94 -13.23 -2.75
C ILE A 140 -0.75 -12.26 -2.69
N PHE A 141 -0.98 -10.99 -3.00
CA PHE A 141 0.08 -9.98 -3.02
C PHE A 141 0.56 -9.59 -1.61
N ASP A 142 -0.34 -9.57 -0.62
CA ASP A 142 0.00 -9.31 0.78
C ASP A 142 0.89 -10.43 1.37
N LEU A 143 0.54 -11.69 1.15
CA LEU A 143 1.40 -12.82 1.55
C LEU A 143 2.71 -12.80 0.76
N GLY A 144 2.67 -12.43 -0.52
CA GLY A 144 3.86 -12.20 -1.34
C GLY A 144 4.81 -11.17 -0.70
N CYS A 145 4.28 -10.08 -0.14
CA CYS A 145 5.08 -9.08 0.59
C CYS A 145 5.77 -9.72 1.80
N ALA A 146 5.03 -10.50 2.61
CA ALA A 146 5.59 -11.19 3.78
C ALA A 146 6.77 -12.10 3.39
N PHE A 147 6.60 -12.92 2.35
CA PHE A 147 7.67 -13.82 1.88
C PHE A 147 8.85 -13.07 1.25
N LEU A 148 8.60 -11.94 0.57
CA LEU A 148 9.68 -11.10 0.05
C LEU A 148 10.61 -10.58 1.16
N PHE A 149 10.10 -10.29 2.36
CA PHE A 149 10.99 -9.92 3.47
C PHE A 149 11.98 -11.02 3.85
N LEU A 150 11.57 -12.29 3.83
CA LEU A 150 12.46 -13.43 4.09
C LEU A 150 13.56 -13.54 3.02
N HIS A 151 13.25 -13.19 1.77
CA HIS A 151 14.22 -13.19 0.67
C HIS A 151 15.13 -11.96 0.66
N ILE A 152 14.62 -10.79 1.06
CA ILE A 152 15.40 -9.56 1.12
C ILE A 152 16.36 -9.62 2.31
N LEU A 153 15.93 -10.05 3.49
CA LEU A 153 16.75 -10.06 4.70
C LEU A 153 17.49 -11.39 4.86
N LYS A 154 18.80 -11.37 4.58
CA LYS A 154 19.69 -12.54 4.68
C LYS A 154 19.84 -13.04 6.12
N ASP A 155 19.85 -12.14 7.10
CA ASP A 155 19.82 -12.48 8.52
C ASP A 155 18.46 -13.11 8.85
N THR A 156 18.48 -14.38 9.28
CA THR A 156 17.28 -15.16 9.53
C THR A 156 16.44 -14.62 10.69
N LYS A 157 17.07 -14.03 11.72
CA LYS A 157 16.35 -13.41 12.84
C LYS A 157 15.64 -12.14 12.37
N LYS A 158 16.33 -11.29 11.61
CA LYS A 158 15.73 -10.06 11.05
C LYS A 158 14.63 -10.37 10.04
N GLY A 159 14.85 -11.31 9.13
CA GLY A 159 13.85 -11.71 8.15
C GLY A 159 12.61 -12.33 8.79
N LEU A 160 12.77 -13.22 9.78
CA LEU A 160 11.64 -13.73 10.54
C LEU A 160 10.93 -12.62 11.33
N GLY A 161 11.67 -11.67 11.90
CA GLY A 161 11.11 -10.49 12.57
C GLY A 161 10.25 -9.65 11.63
N ALA A 162 10.72 -9.40 10.41
CA ALA A 162 10.01 -8.63 9.39
C ALA A 162 8.75 -9.36 8.91
N PHE A 163 8.84 -10.67 8.69
CA PHE A 163 7.70 -11.52 8.37
C PHE A 163 6.62 -11.43 9.45
N LYS A 164 6.99 -11.60 10.73
CA LYS A 164 6.05 -11.50 11.86
C LYS A 164 5.43 -10.11 11.95
N PHE A 165 6.26 -9.07 11.86
CA PHE A 165 5.78 -7.69 11.93
C PHE A 165 4.77 -7.40 10.82
N TRP A 166 5.07 -7.78 9.57
CA TRP A 166 4.15 -7.58 8.43
C TRP A 166 2.85 -8.36 8.59
N ILE A 167 2.94 -9.65 8.91
CA ILE A 167 1.77 -10.54 9.00
C ILE A 167 0.82 -10.10 10.12
N ALA A 168 1.34 -9.67 11.26
CA ALA A 168 0.54 -9.22 12.40
C ALA A 168 0.25 -7.71 12.39
N ASN A 169 0.66 -6.98 11.34
CA ASN A 169 0.56 -5.53 11.34
C ASN A 169 -0.91 -5.07 11.27
N PRO A 170 -1.42 -4.30 12.25
CA PRO A 170 -2.81 -3.87 12.27
C PRO A 170 -3.15 -2.93 11.11
N ILE A 171 -2.20 -2.12 10.63
CA ILE A 171 -2.41 -1.23 9.47
C ILE A 171 -2.51 -2.05 8.19
N VAL A 172 -1.69 -3.08 7.99
CA VAL A 172 -1.79 -3.96 6.81
C VAL A 172 -3.14 -4.66 6.79
N ILE A 173 -3.57 -5.21 7.94
CA ILE A 173 -4.85 -5.91 8.08
C ILE A 173 -6.00 -4.94 7.81
N PHE A 174 -5.99 -3.78 8.46
CA PHE A 174 -7.01 -2.75 8.31
C PHE A 174 -7.11 -2.26 6.86
N CYS A 175 -6.02 -1.81 6.25
CA CYS A 175 -6.04 -1.24 4.91
C CYS A 175 -6.45 -2.27 3.85
N THR A 176 -5.92 -3.50 3.94
CA THR A 176 -6.08 -4.50 2.88
C THR A 176 -7.40 -5.25 2.98
N TYR A 177 -7.87 -5.58 4.19
CA TYR A 177 -9.01 -6.48 4.37
C TYR A 177 -10.23 -5.77 4.96
N ILE A 178 -10.04 -4.84 5.90
CA ILE A 178 -11.16 -4.10 6.50
C ILE A 178 -11.63 -3.00 5.54
N ALA A 179 -10.73 -2.08 5.16
CA ALA A 179 -10.96 -1.07 4.14
C ALA A 179 -10.92 -1.65 2.70
N ALA A 180 -10.53 -2.91 2.53
CA ALA A 180 -10.57 -3.63 1.26
C ALA A 180 -9.82 -2.91 0.12
N ARG A 181 -8.61 -2.39 0.40
CA ARG A 181 -7.81 -1.65 -0.59
C ARG A 181 -6.70 -2.51 -1.16
N TYR A 182 -6.48 -2.34 -2.46
CA TYR A 182 -5.45 -3.02 -3.24
C TYR A 182 -4.03 -2.48 -3.06
N GLU A 183 -3.74 -1.73 -1.98
CA GLU A 183 -2.40 -1.16 -1.76
C GLU A 183 -1.31 -2.24 -1.68
N SER A 184 -1.65 -3.42 -1.17
CA SER A 184 -0.75 -4.58 -1.11
C SER A 184 -0.18 -4.98 -2.48
N VAL A 185 -0.92 -4.78 -3.56
CA VAL A 185 -0.48 -5.10 -4.92
C VAL A 185 0.66 -4.18 -5.35
N ALA A 186 0.52 -2.86 -5.15
CA ALA A 186 1.59 -1.91 -5.44
C ALA A 186 2.80 -2.12 -4.53
N ILE A 187 2.57 -2.32 -3.23
CA ILE A 187 3.64 -2.55 -2.26
C ILE A 187 4.45 -3.82 -2.57
N PHE A 188 3.79 -4.88 -3.06
CA PHE A 188 4.49 -6.07 -3.53
C PHE A 188 5.51 -5.74 -4.62
N PHE A 189 5.13 -4.92 -5.61
CA PHE A 189 6.04 -4.51 -6.68
C PHE A 189 7.14 -3.54 -6.20
N ILE A 190 6.89 -2.73 -5.17
CA ILE A 190 7.92 -1.95 -4.48
C ILE A 190 8.94 -2.87 -3.78
N LEU A 191 8.47 -3.85 -3.01
CA LEU A 191 9.34 -4.83 -2.33
C LEU A 191 10.10 -5.69 -3.34
N LEU A 192 9.45 -6.09 -4.45
CA LEU A 192 10.10 -6.82 -5.53
C LEU A 192 11.20 -5.97 -6.20
N SER A 193 10.94 -4.66 -6.37
CA SER A 193 11.97 -3.73 -6.83
C SER A 193 13.17 -3.67 -5.87
N LEU A 194 12.92 -3.54 -4.56
CA LEU A 194 13.98 -3.54 -3.55
C LEU A 194 14.74 -4.87 -3.49
N TYR A 195 14.05 -6.00 -3.65
CA TYR A 195 14.66 -7.33 -3.77
C TYR A 195 15.64 -7.40 -4.95
N TYR A 196 15.21 -6.97 -6.14
CA TYR A 196 16.09 -6.94 -7.30
C TYR A 196 17.23 -5.94 -7.17
N ALA A 197 17.00 -4.78 -6.54
CA ALA A 197 18.05 -3.79 -6.27
C ALA A 197 19.13 -4.36 -5.36
N LYS A 198 18.72 -5.04 -4.28
CA LYS A 198 19.63 -5.72 -3.35
C LYS A 198 20.47 -6.80 -4.03
N ASN A 199 19.89 -7.49 -5.02
CA ASN A 199 20.56 -8.51 -5.82
C ASN A 199 21.23 -7.96 -7.09
N ASN A 200 21.50 -6.65 -7.15
CA ASN A 200 22.17 -5.96 -8.26
C ASN A 200 21.49 -6.07 -9.65
N SER A 201 20.23 -6.48 -9.71
CA SER A 201 19.45 -6.56 -10.96
C SER A 201 18.64 -5.28 -11.20
N LEU A 202 19.34 -4.19 -11.53
CA LEU A 202 18.76 -2.84 -11.56
C LEU A 202 17.65 -2.65 -12.59
N ARG A 203 17.75 -3.28 -13.77
CA ARG A 203 16.69 -3.22 -14.80
C ARG A 203 15.38 -3.85 -14.31
N LYS A 204 15.47 -5.06 -13.72
CA LYS A 204 14.30 -5.75 -13.16
C LYS A 204 13.70 -4.98 -11.98
N SER A 205 14.56 -4.37 -11.17
CA SER A 205 14.15 -3.48 -10.08
C SER A 205 13.32 -2.31 -10.60
N LEU A 206 13.85 -1.53 -11.54
CA LEU A 206 13.17 -0.35 -12.08
C LEU A 206 11.89 -0.70 -12.86
N LEU A 207 11.89 -1.80 -13.61
CA LEU A 207 10.67 -2.31 -14.26
C LEU A 207 9.60 -2.67 -13.23
N SER A 208 9.97 -3.34 -12.13
CA SER A 208 9.03 -3.66 -11.04
C SER A 208 8.48 -2.39 -10.38
N LEU A 209 9.35 -1.40 -10.13
CA LEU A 209 8.91 -0.09 -9.62
C LEU A 209 7.96 0.61 -10.59
N GLY A 210 8.25 0.57 -11.89
CA GLY A 210 7.38 1.12 -12.93
C GLY A 210 6.00 0.46 -12.96
N ILE A 211 5.93 -0.87 -12.75
CA ILE A 211 4.64 -1.58 -12.57
C ILE A 211 3.90 -1.03 -11.35
N SER A 212 4.60 -0.81 -10.23
CA SER A 212 4.00 -0.18 -9.06
C SER A 212 3.46 1.23 -9.36
N ILE A 213 4.18 2.04 -10.13
CA ILE A 213 3.77 3.40 -10.52
C ILE A 213 2.46 3.37 -11.32
N VAL A 214 2.31 2.46 -12.29
CA VAL A 214 1.07 2.39 -13.09
C VAL A 214 -0.11 1.84 -12.32
N LEU A 215 0.13 0.97 -11.32
CA LEU A 215 -0.92 0.50 -10.40
C LEU A 215 -1.31 1.60 -9.41
N ARG A 216 -0.32 2.32 -8.88
CA ARG A 216 -0.46 3.38 -7.88
C ARG A 216 0.64 4.45 -8.04
N PHE A 217 0.20 5.62 -8.45
CA PHE A 217 1.08 6.73 -8.81
C PHE A 217 1.98 7.24 -7.67
N TYR A 218 1.58 7.09 -6.39
CA TYR A 218 2.43 7.50 -5.26
C TYR A 218 3.81 6.83 -5.28
N SER A 219 3.91 5.63 -5.88
CA SER A 219 5.18 4.90 -6.05
C SER A 219 6.22 5.70 -6.84
N LEU A 220 5.80 6.71 -7.61
CA LEU A 220 6.69 7.60 -8.35
C LEU A 220 7.61 8.40 -7.40
N MET A 221 7.14 8.71 -6.19
CA MET A 221 7.94 9.38 -5.16
C MET A 221 9.18 8.57 -4.72
N VAL A 222 9.20 7.27 -5.04
CA VAL A 222 10.32 6.39 -4.70
C VAL A 222 11.38 6.37 -5.81
N LEU A 223 11.01 6.67 -7.06
CA LEU A 223 11.88 6.56 -8.23
C LEU A 223 13.11 7.50 -8.18
N PRO A 224 13.02 8.77 -7.76
CA PRO A 224 14.19 9.65 -7.68
C PRO A 224 15.31 9.10 -6.79
N PHE A 225 14.99 8.38 -5.71
CA PHE A 225 16.00 7.74 -4.86
C PHE A 225 16.76 6.64 -5.58
N PHE A 226 16.08 5.83 -6.41
CA PHE A 226 16.78 4.85 -7.27
C PHE A 226 17.73 5.54 -8.24
N ILE A 227 17.30 6.64 -8.87
CA ILE A 227 18.09 7.37 -9.85
C ILE A 227 19.33 7.99 -9.20
N ILE A 228 19.17 8.66 -8.05
CA ILE A 228 20.25 9.35 -7.35
C ILE A 228 21.25 8.36 -6.74
N VAL A 229 20.77 7.37 -5.99
CA VAL A 229 21.63 6.46 -5.23
C VAL A 229 22.32 5.42 -6.12
N ARG A 230 21.72 5.02 -7.25
CA ARG A 230 22.33 4.05 -8.19
C ARG A 230 22.99 4.70 -9.41
N GLY A 231 22.66 5.95 -9.72
CA GLY A 231 23.13 6.63 -10.93
C GLY A 231 24.39 7.45 -10.72
N LYS A 232 25.53 6.96 -11.25
CA LYS A 232 26.83 7.64 -11.15
C LYS A 232 26.99 8.86 -12.09
N LYS A 233 26.60 8.71 -13.37
CA LYS A 233 26.72 9.75 -14.43
C LYS A 233 25.34 10.20 -14.92
N THR A 234 25.23 11.41 -15.49
CA THR A 234 23.97 11.97 -16.03
C THR A 234 23.28 11.02 -17.00
N TRP A 235 24.01 10.46 -17.96
CA TRP A 235 23.44 9.47 -18.90
C TRP A 235 22.98 8.18 -18.22
N GLY A 236 23.72 7.74 -17.19
CA GLY A 236 23.30 6.63 -16.34
C GLY A 236 21.97 6.93 -15.65
N ARG A 237 21.84 8.11 -15.03
CA ARG A 237 20.61 8.58 -14.39
C ARG A 237 19.43 8.64 -15.35
N MET A 238 19.63 9.16 -16.57
CA MET A 238 18.61 9.17 -17.62
C MET A 238 18.17 7.75 -18.00
N LYS A 239 19.12 6.81 -18.19
CA LYS A 239 18.79 5.39 -18.44
C LYS A 239 17.96 4.78 -17.32
N LEU A 240 18.29 5.07 -16.05
CA LEU A 240 17.51 4.58 -14.91
C LEU A 240 16.09 5.17 -14.88
N ALA A 241 15.98 6.48 -15.15
CA ALA A 241 14.68 7.14 -15.25
C ALA A 241 13.83 6.48 -16.34
N LEU A 242 14.39 6.25 -17.53
CA LEU A 242 13.71 5.59 -18.65
C LEU A 242 13.20 4.19 -18.27
N TRP A 243 14.02 3.36 -17.62
CA TRP A 243 13.58 2.04 -17.17
C TRP A 243 12.46 2.10 -16.13
N GLY A 244 12.51 3.09 -15.23
CA GLY A 244 11.48 3.28 -14.20
C GLY A 244 10.14 3.76 -14.75
N ILE A 245 10.15 4.65 -15.75
CA ILE A 245 8.94 5.18 -16.37
C ILE A 245 8.42 4.32 -17.53
N LEU A 246 9.19 3.34 -18.00
CA LEU A 246 8.84 2.53 -19.18
C LEU A 246 7.44 1.91 -19.09
N PRO A 247 7.00 1.29 -17.97
CA PRO A 247 5.63 0.75 -17.88
C PRO A 247 4.55 1.83 -18.04
N LEU A 248 4.79 3.05 -17.55
CA LEU A 248 3.87 4.18 -17.72
C LEU A 248 3.82 4.67 -19.18
N VAL A 249 4.96 4.70 -19.86
CA VAL A 249 5.03 5.04 -21.29
C VAL A 249 4.29 4.00 -22.13
N VAL A 250 4.54 2.71 -21.89
CA VAL A 250 3.85 1.60 -22.56
C VAL A 250 2.34 1.70 -22.35
N LEU A 251 1.89 1.88 -21.11
CA LEU A 251 0.47 2.05 -20.81
C LEU A 251 -0.10 3.28 -21.55
N THR A 252 0.61 4.40 -21.56
CA THR A 252 0.15 5.62 -22.24
C THR A 252 0.02 5.41 -23.75
N ILE A 253 0.99 4.75 -24.40
CA ILE A 253 0.92 4.40 -25.82
C ILE A 253 -0.30 3.52 -26.08
N LEU A 254 -0.47 2.44 -25.31
CA LEU A 254 -1.61 1.55 -25.43
C LEU A 254 -2.93 2.32 -25.31
N THR A 255 -3.09 3.17 -24.29
CA THR A 255 -4.32 3.96 -24.12
C THR A 255 -4.62 4.87 -25.31
N ARG A 256 -3.60 5.51 -25.88
CA ARG A 256 -3.75 6.38 -27.05
C ARG A 256 -4.10 5.58 -28.31
N SER A 257 -3.53 4.40 -28.50
CA SER A 257 -3.88 3.49 -29.60
C SER A 257 -5.36 3.09 -29.56
N PHE A 258 -5.96 3.00 -28.38
CA PHE A 258 -7.41 2.78 -28.19
C PHE A 258 -8.24 4.08 -28.10
N ARG A 259 -7.70 5.21 -28.58
CA ARG A 259 -8.34 6.55 -28.60
C ARG A 259 -8.85 7.02 -27.22
N GLN A 260 -8.23 6.57 -26.13
CA GLN A 260 -8.57 7.00 -24.78
C GLN A 260 -7.80 8.27 -24.39
N PRO A 261 -8.34 9.12 -23.50
CA PRO A 261 -7.58 10.22 -22.90
C PRO A 261 -6.29 9.66 -22.28
N GLY A 262 -5.15 10.24 -22.63
CA GLY A 262 -3.86 9.75 -22.15
C GLY A 262 -3.80 9.76 -20.62
N VAL A 263 -3.28 8.68 -20.03
CA VAL A 263 -3.17 8.46 -18.58
C VAL A 263 -2.54 9.69 -17.88
N GLY A 264 -1.52 10.31 -18.48
CA GLY A 264 -0.83 11.48 -17.91
C GLY A 264 -1.72 12.69 -17.56
N ALA A 265 -2.67 13.07 -18.43
CA ALA A 265 -3.53 14.23 -18.16
C ALA A 265 -4.54 13.97 -17.04
N SER A 266 -5.00 12.71 -16.92
CA SER A 266 -5.85 12.29 -15.82
C SER A 266 -5.11 12.21 -14.49
N LEU A 267 -3.81 11.85 -14.52
CA LEU A 267 -2.96 11.72 -13.33
C LEU A 267 -2.74 13.05 -12.60
N ILE A 268 -2.44 14.12 -13.33
CA ILE A 268 -2.21 15.46 -12.77
C ILE A 268 -3.48 16.05 -12.14
N ARG A 269 -4.65 15.65 -12.64
CA ARG A 269 -5.96 16.13 -12.16
C ARG A 269 -6.49 15.36 -10.95
N TYR A 270 -5.78 14.33 -10.45
CA TYR A 270 -6.26 13.61 -9.26
C TYR A 270 -6.22 14.50 -8.01
N PRO A 271 -7.35 14.62 -7.28
CA PRO A 271 -7.41 15.39 -6.04
C PRO A 271 -6.33 14.99 -5.03
N HIS A 272 -5.99 13.70 -4.97
CA HIS A 272 -5.00 13.16 -4.03
C HIS A 272 -3.56 13.65 -4.28
N MET A 273 -3.23 14.14 -5.48
CA MET A 273 -1.92 14.75 -5.73
C MET A 273 -1.77 16.09 -5.03
N LYS A 274 -2.89 16.77 -4.74
CA LYS A 274 -2.87 18.02 -3.99
C LYS A 274 -2.45 17.84 -2.54
N TYR A 275 -2.57 16.63 -1.97
CA TYR A 275 -2.16 16.36 -0.59
C TYR A 275 -0.67 16.61 -0.33
N LEU A 276 0.17 16.41 -1.35
CA LEU A 276 1.60 16.73 -1.30
C LEU A 276 1.87 18.24 -1.14
N LEU A 277 0.85 19.07 -1.37
CA LEU A 277 0.90 20.53 -1.39
C LEU A 277 -0.01 21.17 -0.32
N ASP A 278 -0.57 20.37 0.60
CA ASP A 278 -1.56 20.86 1.59
C ASP A 278 -0.93 21.78 2.64
N MET A 279 0.13 21.33 3.31
CA MET A 279 0.85 22.16 4.28
C MET A 279 1.80 23.11 3.55
N LYS A 280 1.52 24.39 3.70
CA LYS A 280 2.22 25.46 3.00
C LYS A 280 2.34 26.71 3.85
N PHE A 281 3.44 27.43 3.67
CA PHE A 281 3.63 28.77 4.22
C PHE A 281 3.37 29.79 3.12
N PRO A 282 2.28 30.57 3.19
CA PRO A 282 2.10 31.71 2.31
C PRO A 282 3.15 32.77 2.67
N LEU A 283 3.83 33.31 1.66
CA LEU A 283 4.76 34.42 1.80
C LEU A 283 4.02 35.71 1.37
N ALA A 284 4.50 36.42 0.35
CA ALA A 284 3.82 37.57 -0.22
C ALA A 284 3.21 37.24 -1.60
N TYR A 285 2.12 37.91 -1.96
CA TYR A 285 1.44 37.74 -3.26
C TYR A 285 1.05 36.28 -3.55
N SER A 286 1.51 35.74 -4.67
CA SER A 286 1.31 34.35 -5.11
C SER A 286 2.38 33.38 -4.61
N ASP A 287 3.33 33.83 -3.78
CA ASP A 287 4.46 33.01 -3.34
C ASP A 287 4.09 32.10 -2.17
N VAL A 288 4.41 30.82 -2.33
CA VAL A 288 4.04 29.76 -1.40
C VAL A 288 5.17 28.76 -1.28
N VAL A 289 5.54 28.41 -0.05
CA VAL A 289 6.50 27.34 0.24
C VAL A 289 5.76 26.09 0.71
N PHE A 290 5.81 25.02 -0.08
CA PHE A 290 5.21 23.73 0.26
C PHE A 290 6.15 22.91 1.13
N VAL A 291 5.75 22.64 2.38
CA VAL A 291 6.62 22.04 3.41
C VAL A 291 7.08 20.64 3.02
N PHE A 292 6.18 19.82 2.47
CA PHE A 292 6.54 18.48 1.99
C PHE A 292 7.56 18.54 0.84
N VAL A 293 7.39 19.45 -0.12
CA VAL A 293 8.30 19.58 -1.27
C VAL A 293 9.70 19.98 -0.82
N VAL A 294 9.81 20.91 0.13
CA VAL A 294 11.09 21.28 0.75
C VAL A 294 11.73 20.07 1.43
N GLY A 295 10.99 19.40 2.33
CA GLY A 295 11.50 18.23 3.05
C GLY A 295 11.95 17.10 2.12
N TYR A 296 11.13 16.77 1.11
CA TYR A 296 11.45 15.77 0.09
C TYR A 296 12.73 16.13 -0.69
N THR A 297 12.87 17.40 -1.09
CA THR A 297 14.05 17.90 -1.81
C THR A 297 15.31 17.81 -0.96
N LEU A 298 15.24 18.17 0.32
CA LEU A 298 16.36 18.03 1.26
C LEU A 298 16.80 16.57 1.40
N VAL A 299 15.87 15.62 1.44
CA VAL A 299 16.20 14.19 1.51
C VAL A 299 16.84 13.71 0.20
N LEU A 300 16.43 14.22 -0.97
CA LEU A 300 17.10 13.93 -2.24
C LEU A 300 18.52 14.49 -2.30
N LEU A 301 18.72 15.74 -1.85
CA LEU A 301 20.04 16.36 -1.77
C LEU A 301 20.95 15.59 -0.82
N PHE A 302 20.45 15.25 0.37
CA PHE A 302 21.13 14.38 1.33
C PHE A 302 21.54 13.06 0.67
N SER A 303 20.61 12.38 -0.01
CA SER A 303 20.89 11.11 -0.70
C SER A 303 21.92 11.24 -1.82
N SER A 304 22.02 12.42 -2.44
CA SER A 304 22.99 12.68 -3.51
C SER A 304 24.42 12.87 -2.99
N TYR A 305 24.56 13.36 -1.75
CA TYR A 305 25.86 13.55 -1.11
C TYR A 305 26.48 12.21 -0.71
N PHE A 306 25.68 11.29 -0.17
CA PHE A 306 26.12 9.95 0.26
C PHE A 306 26.01 8.91 -0.87
N SER A 307 26.64 9.21 -2.01
CA SER A 307 26.39 8.55 -3.30
C SER A 307 26.83 7.08 -3.42
N GLU A 308 27.63 6.54 -2.50
CA GLU A 308 27.98 5.12 -2.61
C GLU A 308 26.80 4.24 -2.21
N TYR A 309 26.46 3.32 -3.11
CA TYR A 309 25.32 2.44 -2.92
C TYR A 309 25.52 1.51 -1.73
N SER A 310 24.56 1.54 -0.81
CA SER A 310 24.22 0.42 0.05
C SER A 310 22.72 0.21 0.04
N PHE A 311 22.26 -1.00 0.37
CA PHE A 311 20.82 -1.26 0.45
C PHE A 311 20.14 -0.32 1.45
N GLY A 312 20.76 -0.07 2.61
CA GLY A 312 20.28 0.89 3.61
C GLY A 312 20.19 2.34 3.10
N ARG A 313 21.22 2.80 2.37
CA ARG A 313 21.25 4.12 1.73
C ARG A 313 20.19 4.28 0.64
N LEU A 314 19.61 3.19 0.12
CA LEU A 314 18.50 3.25 -0.82
C LEU A 314 17.15 3.39 -0.10
N TRP A 315 16.82 2.50 0.83
CA TRP A 315 15.45 2.43 1.38
C TRP A 315 15.21 3.40 2.56
N LYS A 316 16.23 3.77 3.34
CA LYS A 316 16.04 4.68 4.48
C LYS A 316 15.65 6.10 4.05
N PRO A 317 16.24 6.71 3.01
CA PRO A 317 15.74 8.00 2.51
C PRO A 317 14.29 7.93 2.03
N MET A 318 13.86 6.80 1.44
CA MET A 318 12.46 6.58 1.08
C MET A 318 11.56 6.53 2.32
N LEU A 319 12.00 5.87 3.39
CA LEU A 319 11.30 5.87 4.68
C LEU A 319 11.17 7.29 5.23
N VAL A 320 12.26 8.06 5.25
CA VAL A 320 12.28 9.45 5.73
C VAL A 320 11.32 10.31 4.91
N ALA A 321 11.34 10.20 3.57
CA ALA A 321 10.42 10.93 2.71
C ALA A 321 8.94 10.61 3.01
N LEU A 322 8.61 9.34 3.25
CA LEU A 322 7.25 8.94 3.64
C LEU A 322 6.89 9.43 5.05
N LEU A 323 7.81 9.40 6.01
CA LEU A 323 7.58 9.97 7.34
C LEU A 323 7.34 11.49 7.27
N ILE A 324 8.05 12.22 6.39
CA ILE A 324 7.80 13.65 6.15
C ILE A 324 6.39 13.82 5.58
N PHE A 325 6.02 13.03 4.57
CA PHE A 325 4.65 13.06 4.00
C PHE A 325 3.59 12.86 5.08
N PHE A 326 3.69 11.81 5.90
CA PHE A 326 2.72 11.59 6.97
C PHE A 326 2.84 12.59 8.13
N ALA A 327 3.96 13.30 8.29
CA ALA A 327 4.09 14.36 9.28
C ALA A 327 3.42 15.68 8.84
N THR A 328 3.45 16.00 7.54
CA THR A 328 3.11 17.34 7.06
C THR A 328 1.87 17.39 6.15
N SER A 329 1.49 16.30 5.48
CA SER A 329 0.38 16.29 4.53
C SER A 329 -0.91 15.72 5.13
N HIS A 330 -2.06 16.04 4.52
CA HIS A 330 -3.26 15.23 4.69
C HIS A 330 -3.05 13.86 4.05
N PHE A 331 -3.66 12.83 4.63
CA PHE A 331 -3.67 11.50 4.03
C PHE A 331 -4.94 10.75 4.41
N HIS A 332 -5.42 9.92 3.48
CA HIS A 332 -6.49 8.96 3.76
C HIS A 332 -5.98 7.79 4.62
N VAL A 333 -6.86 7.21 5.44
CA VAL A 333 -6.49 6.14 6.38
C VAL A 333 -5.71 5.00 5.73
N GLN A 334 -6.14 4.59 4.53
CA GLN A 334 -5.56 3.47 3.81
C GLN A 334 -4.13 3.74 3.31
N TYR A 335 -3.74 5.02 3.19
CA TYR A 335 -2.44 5.41 2.68
C TYR A 335 -1.34 5.18 3.71
N LEU A 336 -1.64 5.08 5.01
CA LEU A 336 -0.64 4.75 6.02
C LEU A 336 0.07 3.41 5.73
N MET A 337 -0.56 2.52 4.96
CA MET A 337 0.06 1.28 4.48
C MET A 337 1.34 1.51 3.66
N TRP A 338 1.48 2.66 2.98
CA TRP A 338 2.66 3.01 2.17
C TRP A 338 3.95 3.09 3.01
N LEU A 339 3.83 3.46 4.30
CA LEU A 339 4.94 3.55 5.24
C LEU A 339 5.44 2.15 5.67
N ILE A 340 4.52 1.18 5.79
CA ILE A 340 4.76 -0.11 6.43
C ILE A 340 5.90 -0.93 5.80
N PRO A 341 6.07 -1.05 4.46
CA PRO A 341 7.16 -1.87 3.92
C PRO A 341 8.55 -1.36 4.34
N PHE A 342 8.73 -0.04 4.39
CA PHE A 342 9.98 0.58 4.79
C PHE A 342 10.16 0.57 6.31
N LEU A 343 9.09 0.84 7.06
CA LEU A 343 9.11 0.76 8.51
C LEU A 343 9.40 -0.67 9.01
N THR A 344 8.96 -1.69 8.27
CA THR A 344 9.29 -3.10 8.56
C THR A 344 10.80 -3.33 8.56
N PHE A 345 11.54 -2.75 7.60
CA PHE A 345 13.01 -2.83 7.61
C PHE A 345 13.61 -2.11 8.82
N GLN A 346 13.12 -0.92 9.16
CA GLN A 346 13.65 -0.16 10.29
C GLN A 346 13.37 -0.82 11.64
N VAL A 347 12.18 -1.41 11.84
CA VAL A 347 11.80 -2.07 13.10
C VAL A 347 12.68 -3.29 13.41
N VAL A 348 13.13 -4.02 12.37
CA VAL A 348 14.02 -5.18 12.56
C VAL A 348 15.49 -4.80 12.70
N GLU A 349 15.87 -3.60 12.25
CA GLU A 349 17.18 -3.02 12.54
C GLU A 349 17.23 -2.41 13.95
N ASP A 350 16.17 -1.73 14.36
CA ASP A 350 16.07 -1.05 15.66
C ASP A 350 14.67 -1.22 16.26
N ARG A 351 14.59 -1.99 17.35
CA ARG A 351 13.33 -2.28 18.05
C ARG A 351 12.66 -1.06 18.68
N ARG A 352 13.37 0.06 18.88
CA ARG A 352 12.77 1.31 19.38
C ARG A 352 11.65 1.79 18.44
N PHE A 353 11.79 1.57 17.14
CA PHE A 353 10.80 1.95 16.13
C PHE A 353 9.49 1.16 16.27
N PHE A 354 9.50 -0.02 16.88
CA PHE A 354 8.26 -0.74 17.17
C PHE A 354 7.40 0.03 18.18
N ARG A 355 8.01 0.59 19.24
CA ARG A 355 7.28 1.38 20.25
C ARG A 355 6.74 2.66 19.63
N LEU A 356 7.55 3.35 18.83
CA LEU A 356 7.11 4.55 18.10
C LEU A 356 5.96 4.24 17.13
N PHE A 357 6.03 3.10 16.43
CA PHE A 357 4.94 2.63 15.58
C PHE A 357 3.66 2.36 16.38
N VAL A 358 3.74 1.75 17.56
CA VAL A 358 2.58 1.56 18.44
C VAL A 358 1.94 2.91 18.78
N VAL A 359 2.74 3.92 19.13
CA VAL A 359 2.20 5.28 19.39
C VAL A 359 1.57 5.88 18.12
N GLN A 360 2.18 5.71 16.94
CA GLN A 360 1.58 6.12 15.67
C GLN A 360 0.23 5.44 15.44
N VAL A 361 0.11 4.13 15.70
CA VAL A 361 -1.16 3.39 15.55
C VAL A 361 -2.21 3.89 16.53
N LEU A 362 -1.84 4.13 17.79
CA LEU A 362 -2.75 4.67 18.79
C LEU A 362 -3.24 6.08 18.43
N ALA A 363 -2.38 6.93 17.89
CA ALA A 363 -2.77 8.26 17.40
C ALA A 363 -3.57 8.19 16.08
N PHE A 364 -3.31 7.17 15.25
CA PHE A 364 -4.01 6.94 14.00
C PHE A 364 -5.46 6.52 14.21
N ILE A 365 -5.78 5.76 15.27
CA ILE A 365 -7.15 5.29 15.53
C ILE A 365 -8.14 6.48 15.64
N PRO A 366 -7.95 7.47 16.54
CA PRO A 366 -8.78 8.67 16.56
C PRO A 366 -8.75 9.45 15.25
N TYR A 367 -7.61 9.46 14.56
CA TYR A 367 -7.50 10.11 13.25
C TYR A 367 -8.46 9.52 12.20
N THR A 368 -8.78 8.22 12.30
CA THR A 368 -9.76 7.59 11.41
C THR A 368 -11.20 8.10 11.62
N PHE A 369 -11.50 8.79 12.73
CA PHE A 369 -12.87 9.21 13.08
C PHE A 369 -13.38 10.33 12.16
N GLN A 370 -12.49 11.06 11.50
CA GLN A 370 -12.87 12.16 10.60
C GLN A 370 -13.73 11.71 9.41
N TRP A 371 -13.66 10.43 9.04
CA TRP A 371 -14.42 9.82 7.95
C TRP A 371 -15.81 9.30 8.38
N ASP A 372 -16.25 9.58 9.60
CA ASP A 372 -17.64 9.37 10.02
C ASP A 372 -18.09 7.90 9.83
N ARG A 373 -19.35 7.66 9.45
CA ARG A 373 -19.96 6.34 9.24
C ARG A 373 -19.23 5.47 8.23
N HIS A 374 -18.39 6.04 7.36
CA HIS A 374 -17.61 5.25 6.41
C HIS A 374 -16.64 4.27 7.09
N PHE A 375 -16.02 4.67 8.21
CA PHE A 375 -15.19 3.77 9.01
C PHE A 375 -15.86 3.35 10.34
N PHE A 376 -16.97 3.98 10.72
CA PHE A 376 -17.72 3.70 11.96
C PHE A 376 -19.17 3.33 11.67
N GLY A 377 -19.36 2.19 11.02
CA GLY A 377 -20.67 1.66 10.66
C GLY A 377 -20.62 0.90 9.34
N PHE A 378 -20.47 1.63 8.22
CA PHE A 378 -20.51 1.07 6.86
C PHE A 378 -19.50 -0.02 6.57
N LEU A 379 -18.40 -0.09 7.34
CA LEU A 379 -17.47 -1.22 7.25
C LEU A 379 -18.15 -2.57 7.45
N PHE A 380 -19.12 -2.67 8.35
CA PHE A 380 -19.71 -3.94 8.78
C PHE A 380 -21.16 -4.12 8.32
N THR A 381 -21.66 -3.27 7.42
CA THR A 381 -23.01 -3.41 6.86
C THR A 381 -23.32 -4.73 6.15
N PRO A 382 -22.35 -5.50 5.61
CA PRO A 382 -22.64 -6.84 5.13
C PRO A 382 -23.19 -7.79 6.21
N LEU A 383 -22.88 -7.55 7.48
CA LEU A 383 -23.40 -8.37 8.58
C LEU A 383 -24.87 -8.05 8.89
N HIS A 384 -25.21 -6.76 8.96
CA HIS A 384 -26.58 -6.31 9.21
C HIS A 384 -26.74 -4.84 8.82
N PHE A 385 -27.31 -4.57 7.63
CA PHE A 385 -27.33 -3.22 7.06
C PHE A 385 -28.03 -2.18 7.96
N PRO A 386 -29.28 -2.35 8.44
CA PRO A 386 -29.97 -1.31 9.21
C PRO A 386 -29.19 -0.87 10.46
N TYR A 387 -28.77 -1.84 11.28
CA TYR A 387 -27.98 -1.61 12.49
C TYR A 387 -26.68 -0.84 12.20
N PHE A 388 -25.83 -1.36 11.30
CA PHE A 388 -24.53 -0.76 11.03
C PHE A 388 -24.62 0.56 10.25
N ALA A 389 -25.65 0.73 9.43
CA ALA A 389 -25.85 1.96 8.66
C ALA A 389 -26.45 3.10 9.50
N MET A 390 -27.32 2.79 10.47
CA MET A 390 -28.15 3.79 11.16
C MET A 390 -27.87 3.88 12.67
N GLU A 391 -27.75 2.75 13.37
CA GLU A 391 -27.78 2.68 14.83
C GLU A 391 -26.40 2.79 15.49
N VAL A 392 -25.33 2.41 14.80
CA VAL A 392 -23.97 2.51 15.36
C VAL A 392 -23.61 3.96 15.70
N ILE A 393 -23.13 4.15 16.93
CA ILE A 393 -22.66 5.43 17.44
C ILE A 393 -21.52 5.94 16.56
N ASN A 394 -21.69 7.15 16.03
CA ASN A 394 -20.67 7.84 15.28
C ASN A 394 -19.72 8.57 16.26
N PRO A 395 -18.44 8.16 16.37
CA PRO A 395 -17.50 8.75 17.32
C PRO A 395 -17.30 10.25 17.12
N LYS A 396 -17.33 10.73 15.86
CA LYS A 396 -17.19 12.16 15.55
C LYS A 396 -18.34 12.97 16.16
N LYS A 397 -19.57 12.48 16.05
CA LYS A 397 -20.75 13.13 16.64
C LYS A 397 -20.73 13.03 18.16
N PHE A 398 -20.41 11.86 18.70
CA PHE A 398 -20.36 11.62 20.15
C PHE A 398 -19.33 12.54 20.83
N ILE A 399 -18.08 12.56 20.33
CA ILE A 399 -17.03 13.44 20.87
C ILE A 399 -17.39 14.91 20.69
N GLY A 400 -18.00 15.25 19.55
CA GLY A 400 -18.48 16.60 19.24
C GLY A 400 -19.52 17.16 20.23
N GLN A 401 -20.14 16.32 21.06
CA GLN A 401 -21.04 16.77 22.14
C GLN A 401 -20.29 17.34 23.34
N PHE A 402 -19.03 16.94 23.54
CA PHE A 402 -18.23 17.31 24.71
C PHE A 402 -17.08 18.26 24.36
N PHE A 403 -16.49 18.13 23.17
CA PHE A 403 -15.32 18.89 22.73
C PHE A 403 -15.40 19.24 21.23
N PRO A 404 -14.82 20.39 20.78
CA PRO A 404 -14.65 20.66 19.37
C PRO A 404 -13.87 19.53 18.68
N PHE A 405 -14.53 18.80 17.78
CA PHE A 405 -13.95 17.61 17.17
C PHE A 405 -12.65 17.91 16.39
N GLY A 406 -12.53 19.13 15.83
CA GLY A 406 -11.32 19.58 15.14
C GLY A 406 -10.10 19.61 16.06
N ASP A 407 -10.26 20.12 17.28
CA ASP A 407 -9.18 20.22 18.28
C ASP A 407 -8.78 18.82 18.77
N PHE A 408 -9.79 17.98 19.06
CA PHE A 408 -9.57 16.58 19.41
C PHE A 408 -8.74 15.86 18.33
N LEU A 409 -9.15 15.96 17.07
CA LEU A 409 -8.42 15.38 15.95
C LEU A 409 -7.01 15.98 15.80
N GLY A 410 -6.89 17.30 15.99
CA GLY A 410 -5.64 18.05 15.92
C GLY A 410 -4.60 17.59 16.93
N ILE A 411 -5.00 17.23 18.15
CA ILE A 411 -4.10 16.68 19.18
C ILE A 411 -3.49 15.36 18.71
N PHE A 412 -4.31 14.39 18.31
CA PHE A 412 -3.82 13.09 17.86
C PHE A 412 -3.01 13.20 16.56
N ARG A 413 -3.41 14.08 15.64
CA ARG A 413 -2.65 14.37 14.42
C ARG A 413 -1.27 14.95 14.75
N SER A 414 -1.18 15.83 15.74
CA SER A 414 0.08 16.43 16.21
C SER A 414 0.99 15.40 16.86
N ILE A 415 0.45 14.53 17.71
CA ILE A 415 1.22 13.41 18.30
C ILE A 415 1.76 12.51 17.19
N PHE A 416 0.92 12.15 16.21
CA PHE A 416 1.34 11.35 15.06
C PHE A 416 2.49 12.02 14.28
N SER A 417 2.39 13.34 14.03
CA SER A 417 3.46 14.11 13.36
C SER A 417 4.74 14.15 14.17
N ALA A 418 4.66 14.43 15.47
CA ALA A 418 5.81 14.49 16.36
C ALA A 418 6.57 13.16 16.40
N VAL A 419 5.85 12.04 16.49
CA VAL A 419 6.48 10.71 16.44
C VAL A 419 7.14 10.45 15.09
N SER A 420 6.50 10.85 13.99
CA SER A 420 7.07 10.71 12.65
C SER A 420 8.35 11.52 12.47
N LEU A 421 8.38 12.76 12.98
CA LEU A 421 9.58 13.62 12.99
C LEU A 421 10.68 13.07 13.90
N TRP A 422 10.30 12.50 15.06
CA TRP A 422 11.26 11.84 15.95
C TRP A 422 11.91 10.61 15.31
N MET A 423 11.12 9.80 14.59
CA MET A 423 11.62 8.67 13.81
C MET A 423 12.61 9.13 12.73
N ILE A 424 12.33 10.25 12.05
CA ILE A 424 13.27 10.86 11.08
C ILE A 424 14.58 11.24 11.77
N TYR A 425 14.52 11.94 12.91
CA TYR A 425 15.69 12.32 13.68
C TYR A 425 16.56 11.10 14.04
N LEU A 426 15.96 10.02 14.55
CA LEU A 426 16.69 8.79 14.90
C LEU A 426 17.37 8.14 13.69
N ILE A 427 16.69 8.11 12.53
CA ILE A 427 17.27 7.56 11.29
C ILE A 427 18.47 8.39 10.84
N LEU A 428 18.33 9.73 10.81
CA LEU A 428 19.40 10.62 10.37
C LEU A 428 20.60 10.59 11.33
N ARG A 429 20.34 10.53 12.65
CA ARG A 429 21.39 10.40 13.67
C ARG A 429 22.22 9.14 13.45
N GLU A 430 21.56 8.00 13.23
CA GLU A 430 22.23 6.72 12.94
C GLU A 430 23.10 6.80 11.67
N PHE A 431 22.64 7.55 10.64
CA PHE A 431 23.44 7.79 9.45
C PHE A 431 24.71 8.58 9.75
N PHE A 432 24.58 9.72 10.43
CA PHE A 432 25.74 10.57 10.73
C PHE A 432 26.75 9.90 11.66
N GLU A 433 26.29 9.11 12.64
CA GLU A 433 27.17 8.32 13.51
C GLU A 433 28.02 7.35 12.68
N LYS A 434 27.41 6.61 11.74
CA LYS A 434 28.12 5.65 10.88
C LYS A 434 29.14 6.29 9.93
N GLU A 435 28.83 7.46 9.38
CA GLU A 435 29.79 8.17 8.52
C GLU A 435 30.96 8.73 9.33
N ARG A 436 30.72 9.18 10.57
CA ARG A 436 31.79 9.63 11.46
C ARG A 436 32.73 8.49 11.86
N GLU A 437 32.21 7.29 12.05
CA GLU A 437 33.03 6.09 12.32
C GLU A 437 33.92 5.75 11.13
N LYS A 438 33.36 5.70 9.91
CA LYS A 438 34.16 5.45 8.69
C LYS A 438 35.29 6.46 8.49
N GLY A 439 35.03 7.74 8.70
CA GLY A 439 36.05 8.78 8.57
C GLY A 439 37.17 8.69 9.60
N LYS A 440 36.97 7.98 10.73
CA LYS A 440 38.03 7.71 11.70
C LYS A 440 38.89 6.50 11.33
N ASP A 441 38.33 5.53 10.61
CA ASP A 441 39.07 4.35 10.16
C ASP A 441 39.96 4.64 8.92
N GLU A 442 39.67 5.73 8.21
CA GLU A 442 40.42 6.19 7.02
C GLU A 442 41.52 7.23 7.35
N ALA A 443 41.56 7.75 8.58
CA ALA A 443 42.53 8.73 9.07
C ALA A 443 43.55 8.06 10.00
#